data_AF-A0A0S6YWI1-F1
#
_entry.id   AF-A0A0S6YWI1-F1
#
_cell.length_a   1.000
_cell.length_b   1.000
_cell.length_c   1.000
_cell.angle_alpha   90.00
_cell.angle_beta   90.00
_cell.angle_gamma   90.00
#
_symmetry.space_group_name_H-M   'P 1'
#
loop_
_entity.id
_entity.type
_entity.pdbx_description
1 polymer ?
#
loop_
_entity_poly.entity_id
_entity_poly.type
_entity_poly.pdbx_seq_one_letter_code
_entity_poly.pdbx_strand_id
1 'polypeptide(L)'
;MTLTGLALACVLALAAALAVTRAPARASLDEGRRLLDTMGWAALLPLVLAALGGVFAATGVGDAIAALTAAAIPVDSRLACVLAYGLGMVLFTAIMGNAFAAFPVLTAGIGLPLLIGRHGANPAALGALGMLTGYCGTLLTPMAANFNIVPAALLQLDDQHGVIRMQVPTALALLAVNLALMYLLVFR
;
A
#
# COMPACT_ATOMS: atom_id res chain seq x y z
N MET A 1 -8.26 -11.58 -14.11
CA MET A 1 -9.52 -12.01 -13.44
C MET A 1 -9.92 -11.11 -12.27
N THR A 2 -9.02 -10.34 -11.66
CA THR A 2 -9.36 -9.43 -10.55
C THR A 2 -10.18 -8.22 -10.97
N LEU A 3 -9.79 -7.53 -12.06
CA LEU A 3 -10.54 -6.41 -12.64
C LEU A 3 -11.94 -6.79 -13.13
N THR A 4 -12.07 -7.95 -13.77
CA THR A 4 -13.36 -8.48 -14.22
C THR A 4 -14.28 -8.82 -13.05
N GLY A 5 -13.73 -9.39 -11.97
CA GLY A 5 -14.48 -9.67 -10.74
C GLY A 5 -14.95 -8.40 -10.05
N LEU A 6 -14.08 -7.38 -9.96
CA LEU A 6 -14.43 -6.07 -9.41
C LEU A 6 -15.54 -5.40 -10.22
N ALA A 7 -15.44 -5.41 -11.55
CA ALA A 7 -16.46 -4.85 -12.42
C ALA A 7 -17.82 -5.53 -12.21
N LEU A 8 -17.84 -6.86 -12.15
CA LEU A 8 -19.06 -7.62 -11.89
C LEU A 8 -19.65 -7.30 -10.51
N ALA A 9 -18.80 -7.23 -9.48
CA ALA A 9 -19.22 -6.89 -8.12
C ALA A 9 -19.83 -5.49 -8.03
N CYS A 10 -19.23 -4.49 -8.70
CA CYS A 10 -19.78 -3.13 -8.76
C CYS A 10 -21.16 -3.10 -9.42
N VAL A 11 -21.34 -3.83 -10.53
CA VAL A 11 -22.65 -3.92 -11.23
C VAL A 11 -23.70 -4.56 -10.33
N LEU A 12 -23.37 -5.68 -9.68
CA LEU A 12 -24.29 -6.38 -8.78
C LEU A 12 -24.64 -5.54 -7.54
N ALA A 13 -23.66 -4.86 -6.95
CA ALA A 13 -23.87 -3.97 -5.81
C ALA A 13 -24.77 -2.79 -6.17
N LEU A 14 -24.57 -2.19 -7.35
CA LEU A 14 -25.44 -1.11 -7.84
C LEU A 14 -26.87 -1.60 -8.05
N ALA A 15 -27.05 -2.77 -8.66
CA ALA A 15 -28.37 -3.37 -8.85
C ALA A 15 -29.08 -3.64 -7.51
N ALA A 16 -28.37 -4.18 -6.52
CA ALA A 16 -28.88 -4.41 -5.19
C ALA A 16 -29.24 -3.09 -4.47
N ALA A 17 -28.40 -2.06 -4.57
CA ALA A 17 -28.65 -0.75 -3.98
C ALA A 17 -29.90 -0.09 -4.58
N LEU A 18 -30.09 -0.16 -5.89
CA LEU A 18 -31.29 0.35 -6.56
C LEU A 18 -32.54 -0.43 -6.15
N ALA A 19 -32.43 -1.76 -5.98
CA ALA A 19 -33.55 -2.59 -5.53
C ALA A 19 -33.99 -2.28 -4.09
N VAL A 20 -33.03 -2.03 -3.18
CA VAL A 20 -33.32 -1.71 -1.77
C VAL A 20 -33.83 -0.29 -1.59
N THR A 21 -33.17 0.69 -2.22
CA THR A 21 -33.53 2.11 -2.07
C THR A 21 -34.74 2.52 -2.92
N ARG A 22 -35.07 1.74 -3.96
CA ARG A 22 -36.10 2.03 -4.97
C ARG A 22 -35.93 3.40 -5.63
N ALA A 23 -34.71 3.94 -5.61
CA ALA A 23 -34.37 5.22 -6.21
C ALA A 23 -34.27 5.09 -7.75
N PRO A 24 -34.53 6.17 -8.51
CA PRO A 24 -34.32 6.16 -9.95
C PRO A 24 -32.84 5.96 -10.29
N ALA A 25 -32.52 5.18 -11.32
CA ALA A 25 -31.14 4.90 -11.73
C ALA A 25 -30.31 6.16 -12.10
N ARG A 26 -30.96 7.29 -12.38
CA ARG A 26 -30.27 8.58 -12.55
C ARG A 26 -29.67 9.10 -11.24
N ALA A 27 -30.31 8.82 -10.10
CA ALA A 27 -29.80 9.21 -8.79
C ALA A 27 -28.44 8.58 -8.48
N SER A 28 -28.13 7.37 -8.99
CA SER A 28 -26.80 6.78 -8.81
C SER A 28 -25.71 7.51 -9.60
N LEU A 29 -26.05 8.13 -10.74
CA LEU A 29 -25.08 8.93 -11.51
C LEU A 29 -24.83 10.27 -10.83
N ASP A 30 -25.88 10.93 -10.36
CA ASP A 30 -25.78 12.21 -9.65
C ASP A 30 -25.01 12.05 -8.33
N GLU A 31 -25.30 10.98 -7.58
CA GLU A 31 -24.63 10.69 -6.32
C GLU A 31 -23.19 10.23 -6.54
N GLY A 32 -22.93 9.43 -7.58
CA GLY A 32 -21.56 9.07 -7.97
C GLY A 32 -20.73 10.30 -8.35
N ARG A 33 -21.32 11.25 -9.08
CA ARG A 33 -20.67 12.53 -9.40
C ARG A 33 -20.44 13.38 -8.15
N ARG A 34 -21.41 13.48 -7.25
CA ARG A 34 -21.26 14.19 -5.97
C ARG A 34 -20.14 13.60 -5.11
N LEU A 35 -20.05 12.27 -5.02
CA LEU A 35 -18.99 11.56 -4.30
C LEU A 35 -17.62 11.77 -4.95
N LEU A 36 -17.55 11.72 -6.28
CA LEU A 36 -16.32 12.02 -7.02
C LEU A 36 -15.91 13.49 -6.92
N ASP A 37 -16.85 14.42 -6.88
CA ASP A 37 -16.54 15.86 -6.74
C ASP A 37 -16.07 16.17 -5.30
N THR A 38 -16.63 15.49 -4.29
CA THR A 38 -16.25 15.68 -2.88
C THR A 38 -14.95 14.97 -2.50
N MET A 39 -14.65 13.81 -3.10
CA MET A 39 -13.47 12.99 -2.80
C MET A 39 -12.50 12.86 -3.99
N GLY A 40 -12.64 13.69 -5.01
CA GLY A 40 -11.96 13.52 -6.30
C GLY A 40 -10.44 13.53 -6.22
N TRP A 41 -9.89 14.41 -5.38
CA TRP A 41 -8.46 14.47 -5.14
C TRP A 41 -7.92 13.18 -4.47
N ALA A 42 -8.68 12.59 -3.54
CA ALA A 42 -8.31 11.34 -2.87
C ALA A 42 -8.50 10.12 -3.78
N ALA A 43 -9.52 10.14 -4.64
CA ALA A 43 -9.79 9.09 -5.63
C ALA A 43 -8.71 9.02 -6.73
N LEU A 44 -8.14 10.18 -7.11
CA LEU A 44 -7.05 10.24 -8.09
C LEU A 44 -5.70 9.80 -7.51
N LEU A 45 -5.51 9.87 -6.20
CA LEU A 45 -4.22 9.62 -5.56
C LEU A 45 -3.69 8.19 -5.86
N PRO A 46 -4.43 7.08 -5.66
CA PRO A 46 -3.95 5.75 -6.00
C PRO A 46 -3.57 5.59 -7.48
N LEU A 47 -4.31 6.25 -8.38
CA LEU A 47 -4.05 6.19 -9.82
C LEU A 47 -2.73 6.88 -10.17
N VAL A 48 -2.51 8.09 -9.64
CA VAL A 48 -1.26 8.84 -9.84
C VAL A 48 -0.08 8.09 -9.23
N LEU A 49 -0.25 7.49 -8.06
CA LEU A 49 0.81 6.71 -7.40
C LEU A 49 1.14 5.41 -8.14
N ALA A 50 0.15 4.75 -8.74
CA ALA A 50 0.38 3.61 -9.62
C ALA A 50 1.18 4.03 -10.86
N ALA A 51 0.84 5.17 -11.48
CA ALA A 51 1.60 5.73 -12.59
C ALA A 51 3.04 6.08 -12.18
N LEU A 52 3.23 6.70 -11.01
CA LEU A 52 4.54 6.99 -10.44
C LEU A 52 5.37 5.72 -10.23
N GLY A 53 4.76 4.65 -9.72
CA GLY A 53 5.40 3.34 -9.61
C GLY A 53 5.89 2.80 -10.95
N GLY A 54 5.08 2.98 -12.02
CA GLY A 54 5.48 2.66 -13.39
C GLY A 54 6.66 3.50 -13.88
N VAL A 55 6.67 4.81 -13.60
CA VAL A 55 7.79 5.70 -13.93
C VAL A 55 9.07 5.26 -13.22
N PHE A 56 9.02 4.96 -11.91
CA PHE A 56 10.19 4.49 -11.17
C PHE A 56 10.74 3.15 -11.65
N ALA A 57 9.86 2.25 -12.11
CA ALA A 57 10.28 1.02 -12.76
C ALA A 57 10.96 1.31 -14.11
N ALA A 58 10.43 2.24 -14.90
CA ALA A 58 10.99 2.60 -16.20
C ALA A 58 12.33 3.37 -16.11
N THR A 59 12.55 4.15 -15.05
CA THR A 59 13.77 4.95 -14.85
C THR A 59 14.90 4.20 -14.14
N GLY A 60 14.71 2.94 -13.74
CA GLY A 60 15.74 2.14 -13.09
C GLY A 60 16.02 2.55 -11.64
N VAL A 61 15.11 3.26 -10.97
CA VAL A 61 15.25 3.63 -9.55
C VAL A 61 15.40 2.38 -8.68
N GLY A 62 14.73 1.28 -9.05
CA GLY A 62 14.89 -0.02 -8.40
C GLY A 62 16.35 -0.50 -8.42
N ASP A 63 17.03 -0.40 -9.56
CA ASP A 63 18.42 -0.87 -9.71
C ASP A 63 19.40 -0.06 -8.84
N ALA A 64 19.19 1.26 -8.75
CA ALA A 64 19.99 2.12 -7.87
C ALA A 64 19.81 1.74 -6.39
N ILE A 65 18.58 1.46 -5.97
CA ILE A 65 18.28 0.99 -4.61
C ILE A 65 18.89 -0.39 -4.37
N ALA A 66 18.83 -1.30 -5.35
CA ALA A 66 19.45 -2.62 -5.26
C ALA A 66 20.96 -2.52 -5.02
N ALA A 67 21.65 -1.66 -5.78
CA ALA A 67 23.08 -1.44 -5.64
C ALA A 67 23.45 -0.86 -4.25
N LEU A 68 22.71 0.14 -3.77
CA LEU A 68 22.90 0.71 -2.43
C LEU A 68 22.67 -0.33 -1.33
N THR A 69 21.60 -1.11 -1.45
CA THR A 69 21.25 -2.14 -0.47
C THR A 69 22.29 -3.25 -0.46
N ALA A 70 22.78 -3.66 -1.63
CA ALA A 70 23.83 -4.68 -1.74
C ALA A 70 25.18 -4.23 -1.15
N ALA A 71 25.49 -2.93 -1.21
CA ALA A 71 26.68 -2.38 -0.58
C ALA A 71 26.55 -2.22 0.94
N ALA A 72 25.34 -1.98 1.44
CA ALA A 72 25.10 -1.66 2.86
C ALA A 72 24.69 -2.87 3.72
N ILE A 73 24.16 -3.94 3.11
CA ILE A 73 23.51 -5.05 3.83
C ILE A 73 24.17 -6.38 3.45
N PRO A 74 24.38 -7.31 4.39
CA PRO A 74 24.82 -8.66 4.09
C PRO A 74 23.76 -9.42 3.28
N VAL A 75 23.86 -9.34 1.95
CA VAL A 75 22.90 -9.92 0.98
C VAL A 75 22.80 -11.46 1.05
N ASP A 76 23.78 -12.11 1.67
CA ASP A 76 23.75 -13.56 1.91
C ASP A 76 22.79 -13.97 3.04
N SER A 77 22.43 -13.04 3.93
CA SER A 77 21.52 -13.33 5.03
C SER A 77 20.07 -13.12 4.60
N ARG A 78 19.29 -14.21 4.57
CA ARG A 78 17.83 -14.18 4.35
C ARG A 78 17.12 -13.22 5.28
N LEU A 79 17.50 -13.23 6.56
CA LEU A 79 16.91 -12.36 7.58
C LEU A 79 17.22 -10.89 7.29
N ALA A 80 18.46 -10.57 6.91
CA ALA A 80 18.85 -9.21 6.59
C ALA A 80 18.08 -8.69 5.37
N CYS A 81 17.89 -9.51 4.32
CA CYS A 81 17.09 -9.13 3.16
C CYS A 81 15.61 -8.92 3.49
N VAL A 82 15.01 -9.75 4.36
CA VAL A 82 13.61 -9.57 4.80
C VAL A 82 13.46 -8.29 5.60
N LEU A 83 14.38 -8.01 6.53
CA LEU A 83 14.37 -6.78 7.31
C LEU A 83 14.58 -5.54 6.43
N ALA A 84 15.52 -5.60 5.48
CA ALA A 84 15.76 -4.53 4.51
C ALA A 84 14.51 -4.22 3.69
N TYR A 85 13.86 -5.25 3.17
CA TYR A 85 12.63 -5.09 2.39
C TYR A 85 11.48 -4.56 3.25
N GLY A 86 11.21 -5.18 4.41
CA GLY A 86 10.09 -4.81 5.25
C GLY A 86 10.24 -3.44 5.92
N LEU A 87 11.41 -3.12 6.47
CA LEU A 87 11.68 -1.79 7.04
C LEU A 87 11.76 -0.73 5.94
N GLY A 88 12.36 -1.07 4.79
CA GLY A 88 12.35 -0.21 3.61
C GLY A 88 10.93 0.11 3.14
N MET A 89 10.05 -0.90 3.08
CA MET A 89 8.63 -0.73 2.77
C MET A 89 7.95 0.24 3.73
N VAL A 90 8.15 0.08 5.05
CA VAL A 90 7.54 0.98 6.06
C VAL A 90 8.07 2.40 5.92
N LEU A 91 9.40 2.57 5.86
CA LEU A 91 10.03 3.88 5.81
C LEU A 91 9.64 4.65 4.55
N PHE A 92 9.76 4.01 3.38
CA PHE A 92 9.47 4.64 2.11
C PHE A 92 7.97 4.93 1.97
N THR A 93 7.12 4.07 2.51
CA THR A 93 5.68 4.33 2.59
C THR A 93 5.38 5.52 3.52
N ALA A 94 6.05 5.62 4.67
CA ALA A 94 5.86 6.74 5.58
C ALA A 94 6.26 8.08 4.92
N ILE A 95 7.32 8.08 4.12
CA ILE A 95 7.76 9.26 3.36
C ILE A 95 6.75 9.61 2.24
N MET A 96 6.34 8.62 1.45
CA MET A 96 5.44 8.85 0.31
C MET A 96 3.96 8.99 0.70
N GLY A 97 3.59 8.67 1.94
CA GLY A 97 2.22 8.68 2.42
C GLY A 97 1.35 7.52 1.93
N ASN A 98 1.91 6.56 1.17
CA ASN A 98 1.12 5.48 0.58
C ASN A 98 1.94 4.23 0.18
N ALA A 99 1.42 3.05 0.53
CA ALA A 99 2.06 1.77 0.25
C ALA A 99 2.13 1.41 -1.24
N PHE A 100 1.14 1.81 -2.05
CA PHE A 100 1.11 1.53 -3.50
C PHE A 100 2.25 2.21 -4.26
N ALA A 101 2.73 3.33 -3.76
CA ALA A 101 3.84 4.04 -4.38
C ALA A 101 5.18 3.40 -3.99
N ALA A 102 5.33 3.01 -2.72
CA ALA A 102 6.56 2.41 -2.22
C ALA A 102 6.77 0.98 -2.74
N PHE A 103 5.68 0.23 -2.92
CA PHE A 103 5.73 -1.18 -3.27
C PHE A 103 6.51 -1.49 -4.55
N PRO A 104 6.25 -0.85 -5.71
CA PRO A 104 7.02 -1.11 -6.94
C PRO A 104 8.50 -0.82 -6.77
N VAL A 105 8.85 0.27 -6.07
CA VAL A 105 10.23 0.72 -5.87
C VAL A 105 11.02 -0.29 -5.03
N LEU A 106 10.50 -0.65 -3.87
CA LEU A 106 11.17 -1.56 -2.93
C LEU A 106 11.13 -3.00 -3.43
N THR A 107 10.06 -3.39 -4.13
CA THR A 107 9.96 -4.73 -4.72
C THR A 107 10.90 -4.86 -5.91
N ALA A 108 11.03 -3.84 -6.77
CA ALA A 108 12.01 -3.85 -7.85
C ALA A 108 13.45 -3.83 -7.32
N GLY A 109 13.75 -3.00 -6.31
CA GLY A 109 15.11 -2.85 -5.81
C GLY A 109 15.59 -3.90 -4.81
N ILE A 110 14.70 -4.46 -4.00
CA ILE A 110 15.08 -5.41 -2.93
C ILE A 110 14.34 -6.75 -3.10
N GLY A 111 13.02 -6.71 -3.24
CA GLY A 111 12.18 -7.92 -3.26
C GLY A 111 12.52 -8.90 -4.39
N LEU A 112 12.54 -8.42 -5.64
CA LEU A 112 12.83 -9.21 -6.83
C LEU A 112 14.30 -9.70 -6.85
N PRO A 113 15.33 -8.84 -6.78
CA PRO A 113 16.71 -9.29 -6.94
C PRO A 113 17.23 -10.09 -5.73
N LEU A 114 16.93 -9.64 -4.50
CA LEU A 114 17.53 -10.23 -3.31
C LEU A 114 16.67 -11.34 -2.71
N LEU A 115 15.37 -11.14 -2.55
CA LEU A 115 14.53 -12.17 -1.94
C LEU A 115 14.14 -13.27 -2.94
N ILE A 116 13.58 -12.90 -4.10
CA ILE A 116 13.10 -13.87 -5.09
C ILE A 116 14.28 -14.46 -5.89
N GLY A 117 15.10 -13.61 -6.48
CA GLY A 117 16.19 -14.03 -7.35
C GLY A 117 17.30 -14.78 -6.62
N ARG A 118 17.79 -14.26 -5.50
CA ARG A 118 18.91 -14.86 -4.76
C ARG A 118 18.49 -15.92 -3.76
N HIS A 119 17.42 -15.68 -3.00
CA HIS A 119 17.00 -16.57 -1.90
C HIS A 119 15.81 -17.48 -2.23
N GLY A 120 15.29 -17.43 -3.46
CA GLY A 120 14.20 -18.30 -3.91
C GLY A 120 12.85 -18.03 -3.22
N ALA A 121 12.63 -16.80 -2.76
CA ALA A 121 11.38 -16.38 -2.14
C ALA A 121 10.15 -16.63 -3.05
N ASN A 122 9.04 -17.07 -2.46
CA ASN A 122 7.76 -17.14 -3.13
C ASN A 122 7.24 -15.73 -3.46
N PRO A 123 7.07 -15.37 -4.75
CA PRO A 123 6.67 -14.01 -5.14
C PRO A 123 5.28 -13.60 -4.66
N ALA A 124 4.35 -14.55 -4.59
CA ALA A 124 2.97 -14.27 -4.19
C ALA A 124 2.90 -13.96 -2.69
N ALA A 125 3.55 -14.77 -1.85
CA ALA A 125 3.62 -14.53 -0.41
C ALA A 125 4.38 -13.23 -0.11
N LEU A 126 5.51 -13.01 -0.79
CA LEU A 126 6.32 -11.79 -0.61
C LEU A 126 5.54 -10.54 -1.02
N GLY A 127 4.84 -10.58 -2.16
CA GLY A 127 4.03 -9.46 -2.62
C GLY A 127 2.89 -9.11 -1.65
N ALA A 128 2.15 -10.11 -1.19
CA ALA A 128 1.04 -9.91 -0.25
C ALA A 128 1.51 -9.36 1.11
N LEU A 129 2.52 -10.01 1.71
CA LEU A 129 3.05 -9.60 3.02
C LEU A 129 3.82 -8.30 2.92
N GLY A 130 4.55 -8.06 1.82
CA GLY A 130 5.26 -6.82 1.56
C GLY A 130 4.32 -5.63 1.47
N MET A 131 3.22 -5.79 0.75
CA MET A 131 2.21 -4.74 0.63
C MET A 131 1.50 -4.47 1.97
N LEU A 132 1.15 -5.52 2.72
CA LEU A 132 0.60 -5.40 4.08
C LEU A 132 1.57 -4.69 5.03
N THR A 133 2.86 -5.00 4.93
CA THR A 133 3.93 -4.34 5.68
C THR A 133 4.03 -2.86 5.33
N GLY A 134 3.89 -2.50 4.05
CA GLY A 134 3.84 -1.11 3.60
C GLY A 134 2.73 -0.30 4.28
N TYR A 135 1.53 -0.86 4.42
CA TYR A 135 0.42 -0.17 5.10
C TYR A 135 0.72 0.17 6.56
N CYS A 136 1.59 -0.58 7.24
CA CYS A 136 2.06 -0.22 8.59
C CYS A 136 2.75 1.16 8.57
N GLY A 137 3.50 1.49 7.51
CA GLY A 137 4.08 2.82 7.31
C GLY A 137 3.05 3.91 7.02
N THR A 138 1.93 3.57 6.37
CA THR A 138 0.83 4.52 6.10
C THR A 138 0.15 4.95 7.40
N LEU A 139 0.03 4.03 8.38
CA LEU A 139 -0.52 4.35 9.70
C LEU A 139 0.38 5.29 10.51
N LEU A 140 1.69 5.25 10.28
CA LEU A 140 2.68 6.00 11.05
C LEU A 140 2.98 7.41 10.51
N THR A 141 2.35 7.83 9.40
CA THR A 141 2.71 9.09 8.72
C THR A 141 1.55 10.09 8.65
N PRO A 142 1.80 11.40 8.87
CA PRO A 142 0.81 12.43 8.64
C PRO A 142 0.48 12.62 7.17
N MET A 143 1.33 12.16 6.24
CA MET A 143 1.14 12.29 4.80
C MET A 143 0.08 11.34 4.23
N ALA A 144 -0.44 10.41 5.04
CA ALA A 144 -1.43 9.44 4.60
C ALA A 144 -2.82 10.08 4.43
N ALA A 145 -3.10 10.55 3.21
CA ALA A 145 -4.35 11.19 2.85
C ALA A 145 -5.59 10.38 3.26
N ASN A 146 -5.64 9.10 2.87
CA ASN A 146 -6.83 8.27 2.99
C ASN A 146 -7.08 7.75 4.43
N PHE A 147 -6.04 7.68 5.25
CA PHE A 147 -6.11 7.06 6.58
C PHE A 147 -6.08 8.08 7.72
N ASN A 148 -5.32 9.17 7.54
CA ASN A 148 -5.04 10.11 8.62
C ASN A 148 -5.61 11.50 8.31
N ILE A 149 -5.36 12.07 7.12
CA ILE A 149 -5.78 13.44 6.79
C ILE A 149 -7.30 13.53 6.58
N VAL A 150 -7.88 12.70 5.70
CA VAL A 150 -9.31 12.79 5.35
C VAL A 150 -10.21 12.52 6.57
N PRO A 151 -10.02 11.44 7.34
CA PRO A 151 -10.87 11.19 8.50
C PRO A 151 -10.72 12.25 9.59
N ALA A 152 -9.50 12.75 9.85
CA ALA A 152 -9.29 13.79 10.85
C ALA A 152 -9.95 15.13 10.46
N ALA A 153 -9.90 15.50 9.17
CA ALA A 153 -10.56 16.68 8.66
C ALA A 153 -12.10 16.54 8.69
N LEU A 154 -12.64 15.38 8.33
CA LEU A 154 -14.08 15.10 8.38
C LEU A 154 -14.63 15.12 9.81
N LEU A 155 -13.85 14.65 10.79
CA LEU A 155 -14.23 14.62 12.21
C LEU A 155 -13.89 15.92 12.95
N GLN A 156 -13.32 16.92 12.27
CA GLN A 156 -12.88 18.20 12.85
C GLN A 156 -12.06 18.02 14.15
N LEU A 157 -11.15 17.04 14.16
CA LEU A 157 -10.33 16.78 15.34
C LEU A 157 -9.41 17.97 15.64
N ASP A 158 -9.41 18.41 16.90
CA ASP A 158 -8.49 19.44 17.39
C ASP A 158 -7.01 19.03 17.21
N ASP A 159 -6.73 17.71 17.32
CA ASP A 159 -5.41 17.13 17.13
C ASP A 159 -5.42 16.06 16.02
N GLN A 160 -4.97 16.46 14.83
CA GLN A 160 -4.84 15.58 13.66
C GLN A 160 -3.78 14.47 13.86
N HIS A 161 -2.81 14.66 14.77
CA HIS A 161 -1.81 13.65 15.12
C HIS A 161 -2.30 12.67 16.19
N GLY A 162 -3.43 12.97 16.84
CA GLY A 162 -4.06 12.08 17.83
C GLY A 162 -4.37 10.70 17.26
N VAL A 163 -4.85 10.65 16.01
CA VAL A 163 -5.12 9.41 15.28
C VAL A 163 -3.85 8.58 15.12
N ILE A 164 -2.75 9.21 14.69
CA ILE A 164 -1.46 8.54 14.45
C ILE A 164 -0.95 7.94 15.76
N ARG A 165 -0.94 8.72 16.86
CA ARG A 165 -0.47 8.24 18.18
C ARG A 165 -1.22 6.99 18.65
N MET A 166 -2.52 6.93 18.40
CA MET A 166 -3.33 5.75 18.75
C MET A 166 -3.07 4.57 17.83
N GLN A 167 -2.67 4.80 16.58
CA GLN A 167 -2.35 3.76 15.61
C GLN A 167 -0.93 3.20 15.75
N VAL A 168 0.03 3.97 16.28
CA VAL A 168 1.43 3.53 16.47
C VAL A 168 1.56 2.13 17.11
N PRO A 169 0.95 1.84 18.28
CA PRO A 169 1.13 0.53 18.91
C PRO A 169 0.63 -0.62 18.02
N THR A 170 -0.51 -0.43 17.36
CA THR A 170 -1.08 -1.41 16.42
C THR A 170 -0.19 -1.58 15.19
N ALA A 171 0.31 -0.49 14.61
CA ALA A 171 1.17 -0.52 13.44
C ALA A 171 2.50 -1.24 13.73
N LEU A 172 3.11 -1.01 14.90
CA LEU A 172 4.34 -1.68 15.31
C LEU A 172 4.13 -3.17 15.60
N ALA A 173 3.01 -3.53 16.26
CA ALA A 173 2.65 -4.92 16.48
C ALA A 173 2.43 -5.67 15.15
N LEU A 174 1.69 -5.07 14.22
CA LEU A 174 1.47 -5.63 12.89
C LEU A 174 2.78 -5.74 12.10
N LEU A 175 3.66 -4.75 12.18
CA LEU A 175 4.97 -4.79 11.55
C LEU A 175 5.79 -5.99 12.04
N ALA A 176 5.87 -6.19 13.36
CA ALA A 176 6.60 -7.31 13.94
C ALA A 176 6.03 -8.67 13.48
N VAL A 177 4.71 -8.81 13.51
CA VAL A 177 4.03 -10.03 13.03
C VAL A 177 4.26 -10.24 11.54
N ASN A 178 4.16 -9.19 10.72
CA ASN A 178 4.36 -9.28 9.28
C ASN A 178 5.80 -9.67 8.92
N LEU A 179 6.81 -9.13 9.61
CA LEU A 179 8.21 -9.52 9.41
C LEU A 179 8.44 -10.99 9.78
N ALA A 180 7.85 -11.46 10.89
CA ALA A 180 7.93 -12.85 11.30
C ALA A 180 7.25 -13.78 10.29
N LEU A 181 6.03 -13.44 9.85
CA LEU A 181 5.30 -14.20 8.84
C LEU A 181 6.03 -14.21 7.50
N MET A 182 6.62 -13.09 7.09
CA MET A 182 7.39 -12.98 5.86
C MET A 182 8.60 -13.91 5.90
N TYR A 183 9.38 -13.89 6.98
CA TYR A 183 10.51 -14.80 7.14
C TYR A 183 10.09 -16.27 7.12
N LEU A 184 8.95 -16.61 7.74
CA LEU A 184 8.48 -17.99 7.81
C LEU A 184 7.83 -18.50 6.52
N LEU A 185 7.06 -17.68 5.81
CA LEU A 185 6.20 -18.13 4.70
C LEU A 185 6.84 -17.93 3.33
N VAL A 186 7.77 -16.97 3.19
CA VAL A 186 8.32 -16.62 1.88
C VAL A 186 9.36 -17.63 1.40
N PHE A 187 10.13 -18.26 2.30
CA PHE A 187 11.17 -19.23 1.93
C PHE A 187 10.72 -20.69 2.01
N ARG A 188 9.41 -20.93 1.93
CA ARG A 188 8.81 -22.27 1.94
C ARG A 188 8.68 -22.85 0.54
#